data_AF-W6R7J1-F1
#
_entry.id   AF-W6R7J1-F1
#
_cell.length_a   1.000
_cell.length_b   1.000
_cell.length_c   1.000
_cell.angle_alpha   90.00
_cell.angle_beta   90.00
_cell.angle_gamma   90.00
#
_symmetry.space_group_name_H-M   'P 1'
#
loop_
_entity.id
_entity.type
_entity.pdbx_description
1 polymer ?
#
loop_
_entity_poly.entity_id
_entity_poly.type
_entity_poly.pdbx_seq_one_letter_code
_entity_poly.pdbx_strand_id
1 'polypeptide(L)'
;MRPAAILTAVAGIGTVAGLIAAGGERLGSALDPEETAAPTDLHVPPPAAAARPTTSPEASMNARRVDDVSQFYPAVVDGKPLERIAAAEPAQPARIAEDKDANLVRPVAESAGVLAFGERRLQLAGINPTPADKICTDRKGREWPCGMLAKTNVRLFLRLRTVRCDLDSS
;
A
#
# COMPACT_ATOMS: atom_id res chain seq x y z
N MET A 1 -4.71 3.15 -57.95
CA MET A 1 -4.07 2.82 -56.66
C MET A 1 -2.65 3.35 -56.70
N ARG A 2 -2.27 4.24 -55.77
CA ARG A 2 -1.03 5.04 -55.86
C ARG A 2 0.16 4.23 -55.33
N PRO A 3 1.10 3.78 -56.18
CA PRO A 3 2.21 2.88 -55.78
C PRO A 3 3.14 3.51 -54.73
N ALA A 4 3.20 4.84 -54.67
CA ALA A 4 4.01 5.57 -53.69
C ALA A 4 3.54 5.39 -52.23
N ALA A 5 2.24 5.15 -51.99
CA ALA A 5 1.69 5.01 -50.64
C ALA A 5 1.99 3.65 -50.00
N ILE A 6 2.19 2.62 -50.82
CA ILE A 6 2.50 1.25 -50.36
C ILE A 6 3.98 1.19 -49.94
N LEU A 7 4.87 1.85 -50.68
CA LEU A 7 6.31 1.88 -50.37
C LEU A 7 6.61 2.57 -49.03
N THR A 8 5.90 3.65 -48.70
CA THR A 8 6.06 4.35 -47.41
C THR A 8 5.54 3.53 -46.23
N ALA A 9 4.47 2.76 -46.42
CA ALA A 9 3.92 1.90 -45.37
C ALA A 9 4.87 0.75 -45.01
N VAL A 10 5.51 0.12 -46.01
CA VAL A 10 6.48 -0.97 -45.79
C VAL A 10 7.75 -0.45 -45.11
N ALA A 11 8.23 0.75 -45.49
CA ALA A 11 9.38 1.38 -44.84
C ALA A 11 9.13 1.69 -43.36
N GLY A 12 7.92 2.15 -43.01
CA GLY A 12 7.51 2.39 -41.62
C GLY A 12 7.44 1.11 -40.78
N ILE A 13 6.87 0.03 -41.33
CA ILE A 13 6.81 -1.26 -40.62
C ILE A 13 8.21 -1.85 -40.42
N GLY A 14 9.10 -1.73 -41.42
CA GLY A 14 10.48 -2.20 -41.31
C GLY A 14 11.29 -1.45 -40.24
N THR A 15 11.08 -0.14 -40.09
CA THR A 15 11.75 0.66 -39.06
C THR A 15 11.28 0.30 -37.65
N VAL A 16 9.97 0.12 -37.46
CA VAL A 16 9.42 -0.31 -36.17
C VAL A 16 9.91 -1.73 -35.81
N ALA A 17 9.89 -2.67 -36.77
CA ALA A 17 10.39 -4.02 -36.55
C ALA A 17 11.89 -4.05 -36.20
N GLY A 18 12.71 -3.22 -36.86
CA GLY A 18 14.13 -3.07 -36.56
C GLY A 18 14.40 -2.50 -35.16
N LEU A 19 13.59 -1.52 -34.72
CA LEU A 19 13.70 -0.96 -33.36
C LEU A 19 13.31 -1.96 -32.27
N ILE A 20 12.30 -2.81 -32.52
CA ILE A 20 11.89 -3.88 -31.60
C ILE A 20 12.98 -4.95 -31.49
N ALA A 21 13.56 -5.38 -32.62
CA ALA A 21 14.63 -6.39 -32.63
C ALA A 21 15.89 -5.88 -31.90
N ALA A 22 16.35 -4.67 -32.23
CA ALA A 22 17.53 -4.07 -31.58
C ALA A 22 17.30 -3.75 -30.09
N GLY A 23 16.06 -3.43 -29.70
CA GLY A 23 15.69 -3.25 -28.29
C GLY A 23 15.66 -4.57 -27.51
N GLY A 24 15.22 -5.67 -28.15
CA GLY A 24 15.18 -7.01 -27.55
C GLY A 24 16.56 -7.53 -27.16
N GLU A 25 17.57 -7.38 -28.01
CA GLU A 25 18.96 -7.78 -27.69
C GLU A 25 19.54 -7.00 -26.50
N ARG A 26 19.21 -5.70 -26.36
CA ARG A 26 19.68 -4.89 -25.23
C ARG A 26 19.00 -5.21 -23.90
N LEU A 27 17.77 -5.72 -23.94
CA LEU A 27 17.05 -6.19 -22.75
C LEU A 27 17.43 -7.62 -22.39
N GLY A 28 17.75 -8.46 -23.38
CA GLY A 28 18.23 -9.83 -23.19
C GLY A 28 19.59 -9.92 -22.52
N SER A 29 20.52 -9.01 -22.83
CA SER A 29 21.84 -8.96 -22.17
C SER A 29 21.82 -8.45 -20.72
N ALA A 30 20.68 -7.95 -20.22
CA ALA A 30 20.51 -7.57 -18.82
C ALA A 30 19.86 -8.67 -17.97
N LEU A 31 19.49 -9.79 -18.60
CA LEU A 31 18.95 -10.97 -17.95
C LEU A 31 19.88 -12.15 -18.28
N ASP A 32 21.05 -12.18 -17.65
CA ASP A 32 21.81 -13.43 -17.53
C ASP A 32 20.91 -14.44 -16.79
N PRO A 33 20.44 -15.52 -17.46
CA PRO A 33 19.60 -16.54 -16.80
C PRO A 33 20.38 -17.32 -15.73
N GLU A 34 21.70 -17.16 -15.70
CA GLU A 34 22.61 -17.86 -14.81
C GLU A 34 22.69 -17.21 -13.41
N GLU A 35 22.33 -15.93 -13.23
CA GLU A 35 22.33 -15.27 -11.92
C GLU A 35 20.96 -15.33 -11.21
N THR A 36 19.96 -16.01 -11.80
CA THR A 36 18.68 -16.35 -11.13
C THR A 36 18.47 -17.87 -11.00
N ALA A 37 19.49 -18.68 -11.29
CA ALA A 37 19.49 -20.07 -10.91
C ALA A 37 19.69 -20.19 -9.39
N ALA A 38 18.59 -20.38 -8.66
CA ALA A 38 18.65 -20.94 -7.32
C ALA A 38 19.48 -22.23 -7.36
N PRO A 39 20.36 -22.50 -6.38
CA PRO A 39 21.11 -23.75 -6.34
C PRO A 39 20.12 -24.92 -6.31
N THR A 40 19.97 -25.59 -7.45
CA THR A 40 19.22 -26.84 -7.58
C THR A 40 20.15 -27.97 -7.19
N ASP A 41 20.53 -28.00 -5.92
CA ASP A 41 20.95 -29.24 -5.27
C ASP A 41 20.79 -29.08 -3.76
N LEU A 42 19.58 -29.34 -3.29
CA LEU A 42 19.36 -29.77 -1.92
C LEU A 42 18.65 -31.10 -2.00
N HIS A 43 19.45 -32.16 -2.00
CA HIS A 43 19.03 -33.47 -1.50
C HIS A 43 18.24 -33.26 -0.21
N VAL A 44 16.93 -33.53 -0.25
CA VAL A 44 16.06 -33.55 0.93
C VAL A 44 16.16 -34.95 1.52
N PRO A 45 16.94 -35.18 2.61
CA PRO A 45 16.81 -36.42 3.34
C PRO A 45 15.39 -36.52 3.94
N PRO A 46 14.83 -37.72 4.06
CA PRO A 46 13.49 -37.92 4.61
C PRO A 46 13.39 -37.27 6.00
N PRO A 47 12.21 -36.75 6.39
CA PRO A 47 12.05 -36.06 7.66
C PRO A 47 12.37 -37.02 8.80
N ALA A 48 13.51 -36.81 9.44
CA ALA A 48 13.78 -37.41 10.74
C ALA A 48 12.68 -36.92 11.69
N ALA A 49 12.02 -37.86 12.35
CA ALA A 49 11.03 -37.56 13.37
C ALA A 49 11.64 -36.53 14.34
N ALA A 50 10.98 -35.37 14.45
CA ALA A 50 11.45 -34.30 15.31
C ALA A 50 11.67 -34.85 16.72
N ALA A 51 12.93 -34.85 17.16
CA ALA A 51 13.26 -35.15 18.54
C ALA A 51 12.50 -34.13 19.41
N ARG A 52 11.71 -34.64 20.35
CA ARG A 52 11.08 -33.79 21.37
C ARG A 52 12.19 -32.97 22.04
N PRO A 53 11.99 -31.67 22.28
CA PRO A 53 12.98 -30.87 22.97
C PRO A 53 13.25 -31.52 24.34
N THR A 54 14.46 -32.06 24.50
CA THR A 54 14.97 -32.44 25.81
C THR A 54 15.25 -31.14 26.54
N THR A 55 14.53 -30.90 27.63
CA THR A 55 14.85 -29.82 28.54
C THR A 55 16.25 -30.06 29.09
N SER A 56 17.26 -29.41 28.51
CA SER A 56 18.59 -29.37 29.10
C SER A 56 18.48 -28.60 30.42
N PRO A 57 18.78 -29.23 31.58
CA PRO A 57 18.71 -28.57 32.87
C PRO A 57 19.65 -27.35 32.97
N GLU A 58 20.70 -27.33 32.13
CA GLU A 58 21.74 -26.30 32.12
C GLU A 58 21.36 -25.10 31.23
N ALA A 59 20.38 -25.24 30.34
CA ALA A 59 19.83 -24.15 29.53
C ALA A 59 18.66 -23.42 30.19
N SER A 60 18.30 -23.79 31.43
CA SER A 60 17.44 -22.99 32.29
C SER A 60 18.21 -21.75 32.74
N MET A 61 18.22 -20.74 31.86
CA MET A 61 18.41 -19.32 32.19
C MET A 61 18.09 -19.04 33.65
N ASN A 62 19.04 -18.43 34.37
CA ASN A 62 18.98 -17.92 35.74
C ASN A 62 17.60 -17.37 36.16
N ALA A 63 16.64 -18.25 36.43
CA ALA A 63 15.39 -17.90 37.07
C ALA A 63 15.73 -17.74 38.55
N ARG A 64 15.71 -16.51 39.06
CA ARG A 64 15.73 -16.31 40.51
C ARG A 64 14.50 -17.01 41.07
N ARG A 65 14.69 -17.82 42.11
CA ARG A 65 13.58 -18.38 42.89
C ARG A 65 12.73 -17.21 43.37
N VAL A 66 11.45 -17.20 43.01
CA VAL A 66 10.49 -16.26 43.58
C VAL A 66 10.44 -16.56 45.07
N ASP A 67 10.89 -15.61 45.89
CA ASP A 67 10.79 -15.72 47.34
C ASP A 67 9.34 -15.46 47.78
N ASP A 68 8.97 -16.01 48.93
CA ASP A 68 7.59 -15.97 49.43
C ASP A 68 7.07 -14.54 49.65
N VAL A 69 7.98 -13.55 49.81
CA VAL A 69 7.63 -12.13 49.94
C VAL A 69 7.25 -11.50 48.60
N SER A 70 7.73 -12.08 47.49
CA SER A 70 7.40 -11.65 46.13
C SER A 70 6.06 -12.22 45.63
N GLN A 71 5.42 -13.13 46.39
CA GLN A 71 4.03 -13.51 46.16
C GLN A 71 3.12 -12.40 46.67
N PHE A 72 2.86 -11.40 45.83
CA PHE A 72 1.85 -10.37 46.07
C PHE A 72 0.44 -10.98 46.05
N TYR A 73 0.08 -11.68 47.13
CA TYR A 73 -1.32 -11.82 47.52
C TYR A 73 -1.77 -10.49 48.13
N PRO A 74 -3.05 -10.10 47.96
CA PRO A 74 -3.53 -8.86 48.53
C PRO A 74 -3.29 -8.88 50.05
N ALA A 75 -2.78 -7.76 50.57
CA ALA A 75 -2.63 -7.57 52.01
C ALA A 75 -3.91 -8.01 52.71
N VAL A 76 -3.80 -8.89 53.71
CA VAL A 76 -4.94 -9.25 54.56
C VAL A 76 -5.33 -7.98 55.30
N VAL A 77 -6.37 -7.31 54.81
CA VAL A 77 -6.90 -6.09 55.41
C VAL A 77 -7.96 -6.52 56.43
N ASP A 78 -7.74 -6.21 57.70
CA ASP A 78 -8.77 -6.35 58.74
C ASP A 78 -9.86 -5.28 58.52
N GLY A 79 -10.74 -5.55 57.56
CA GLY A 79 -11.83 -4.68 57.15
C GLY A 79 -13.11 -5.48 56.92
N LYS A 80 -14.26 -4.79 56.95
CA LYS A 80 -15.54 -5.39 56.58
C LYS A 80 -15.47 -5.89 55.12
N PRO A 81 -16.09 -7.04 54.79
CA PRO A 81 -16.15 -7.52 53.41
C PRO A 81 -16.64 -6.43 52.45
N LEU A 82 -15.95 -6.26 51.32
CA LEU A 82 -16.35 -5.29 50.30
C LEU A 82 -17.75 -5.63 49.79
N GLU A 83 -18.65 -4.66 49.84
CA GLU A 83 -20.00 -4.80 49.30
C GLU A 83 -19.99 -4.50 47.80
N ARG A 84 -20.60 -5.38 47.01
CA ARG A 84 -20.71 -5.20 45.57
C ARG A 84 -21.76 -4.14 45.28
N ILE A 85 -21.32 -2.98 44.83
CA ILE A 85 -22.19 -1.95 44.26
C ILE A 85 -22.71 -2.45 42.90
N ALA A 86 -23.99 -2.21 42.60
CA ALA A 86 -24.57 -2.54 41.31
C ALA A 86 -23.85 -1.77 40.19
N ALA A 87 -23.60 -2.43 39.06
CA ALA A 87 -23.03 -1.78 37.90
C ALA A 87 -23.99 -0.70 37.38
N ALA A 88 -23.48 0.50 37.13
CA ALA A 88 -24.25 1.55 36.47
C ALA A 88 -24.68 1.05 35.09
N GLU A 89 -25.93 1.33 34.70
CA GLU A 89 -26.41 0.99 33.36
C GLU A 89 -25.53 1.69 32.31
N PRO A 90 -25.13 0.97 31.24
CA PRO A 90 -24.40 1.59 30.15
C PRO A 90 -25.26 2.70 29.55
N ALA A 91 -24.70 3.91 29.45
CA ALA A 91 -25.34 4.98 28.72
C ALA A 91 -25.65 4.51 27.30
N GLN A 92 -26.90 4.69 26.86
CA GLN A 92 -27.26 4.37 25.48
C GLN A 92 -26.36 5.18 24.54
N PRO A 93 -25.75 4.54 23.52
CA PRO A 93 -24.92 5.26 22.57
C PRO A 93 -25.79 6.33 21.90
N ALA A 94 -25.32 7.58 21.95
CA ALA A 94 -25.94 8.65 21.21
C ALA A 94 -26.04 8.22 19.73
N ARG A 95 -27.21 8.40 19.11
CA ARG A 95 -27.36 8.16 17.68
C ARG A 95 -26.36 9.07 16.98
N ILE A 96 -25.37 8.46 16.33
CA ILE A 96 -24.45 9.19 15.46
C ILE A 96 -25.32 9.84 14.39
N ALA A 97 -25.37 11.16 14.36
CA ALA A 97 -26.04 11.87 13.29
C ALA A 97 -25.45 11.38 11.97
N GLU A 98 -26.30 11.02 11.00
CA GLU A 98 -25.85 10.69 9.65
C GLU A 98 -25.09 11.91 9.11
N ASP A 99 -23.77 11.80 9.08
CA ASP A 99 -22.89 12.81 8.54
C ASP A 99 -23.21 12.90 7.04
N LYS A 100 -23.83 14.02 6.63
CA LYS A 100 -24.09 14.30 5.23
C LYS A 100 -22.79 14.52 4.44
N ASP A 101 -21.69 14.74 5.16
CA ASP A 101 -20.37 14.89 4.58
C ASP A 101 -19.75 13.52 4.25
N ALA A 102 -19.32 13.35 3.01
CA ALA A 102 -18.63 12.12 2.62
C ALA A 102 -17.16 12.19 3.07
N ASN A 103 -16.80 11.37 4.05
CA ASN A 103 -15.41 11.19 4.47
C ASN A 103 -14.73 10.14 3.59
N LEU A 104 -13.84 10.58 2.69
CA LEU A 104 -13.02 9.72 1.86
C LEU A 104 -11.81 9.24 2.65
N VAL A 105 -11.89 8.03 3.17
CA VAL A 105 -10.79 7.39 3.89
C VAL A 105 -9.78 6.85 2.88
N ARG A 106 -8.53 7.32 2.96
CA ARG A 106 -7.40 6.91 2.09
C ARG A 106 -7.71 7.03 0.58
N PRO A 107 -8.06 8.23 0.09
CA PRO A 107 -8.33 8.42 -1.33
C PRO A 107 -7.05 8.29 -2.16
N VAL A 108 -7.20 7.85 -3.40
CA VAL A 108 -6.13 7.71 -4.38
C VAL A 108 -6.25 8.82 -5.41
N ALA A 109 -5.15 9.51 -5.71
CA ALA A 109 -5.13 10.50 -6.79
C ALA A 109 -5.05 9.80 -8.16
N GLU A 110 -6.13 9.84 -8.94
CA GLU A 110 -6.12 9.35 -10.33
C GLU A 110 -5.40 10.33 -11.25
N SER A 111 -5.73 11.62 -11.09
CA SER A 111 -5.13 12.77 -11.77
C SER A 111 -5.17 13.98 -10.84
N ALA A 112 -4.58 15.11 -11.24
CA ALA A 112 -4.78 16.32 -10.43
C ALA A 112 -6.22 16.81 -10.62
N GLY A 113 -7.02 16.80 -9.55
CA GLY A 113 -8.43 17.17 -9.59
C GLY A 113 -9.42 16.00 -9.58
N VAL A 114 -8.96 14.75 -9.67
CA VAL A 114 -9.83 13.55 -9.57
C VAL A 114 -9.28 12.57 -8.55
N LEU A 115 -10.12 12.19 -7.59
CA LEU A 115 -9.84 11.26 -6.51
C LEU A 115 -10.67 9.99 -6.67
N ALA A 116 -10.07 8.83 -6.46
CA ALA A 116 -10.74 7.55 -6.37
C ALA A 116 -10.81 7.07 -4.91
N PHE A 117 -11.89 6.38 -4.56
CA PHE A 117 -12.13 5.82 -3.23
C PHE A 117 -13.07 4.62 -3.35
N GLY A 118 -12.57 3.42 -3.04
CA GLY A 118 -13.25 2.18 -3.40
C GLY A 118 -13.55 2.14 -4.91
N GLU A 119 -14.79 1.87 -5.27
CA GLU A 119 -15.27 1.82 -6.66
C GLU A 119 -15.77 3.17 -7.20
N ARG A 120 -15.63 4.25 -6.41
CA ARG A 120 -16.17 5.57 -6.75
C ARG A 120 -15.06 6.54 -7.11
N ARG A 121 -15.42 7.53 -7.92
CA ARG A 121 -14.56 8.63 -8.33
C ARG A 121 -15.24 9.96 -8.01
N LEU A 122 -14.45 10.93 -7.59
CA LEU A 122 -14.88 12.28 -7.28
C LEU A 122 -13.97 13.27 -8.01
N GLN A 123 -14.58 14.19 -8.74
CA GLN A 123 -13.89 15.36 -9.27
C GLN A 123 -14.00 16.52 -8.28
N LEU A 124 -12.89 17.20 -8.02
CA LEU A 124 -12.86 18.37 -7.15
C LEU A 124 -13.56 19.56 -7.83
N ALA A 125 -14.51 20.18 -7.11
CA ALA A 125 -15.23 21.35 -7.60
C ALA A 125 -14.28 22.53 -7.87
N GLY A 126 -14.53 23.28 -8.94
CA GLY A 126 -13.73 24.45 -9.32
C GLY A 126 -12.33 24.15 -9.86
N ILE A 127 -11.92 22.88 -9.93
CA ILE A 127 -10.65 22.46 -10.51
C ILE A 127 -10.90 21.82 -11.88
N ASN A 128 -10.22 22.34 -12.90
CA ASN A 128 -10.14 21.64 -14.19
C ASN A 128 -9.09 20.52 -14.06
N PRO A 129 -9.48 19.23 -14.18
CA PRO A 129 -8.54 18.15 -13.98
C PRO A 129 -7.38 18.21 -14.96
N THR A 130 -6.17 17.94 -14.48
CA THR A 130 -5.00 17.79 -15.34
C THR A 130 -4.76 16.30 -15.56
N PRO A 131 -4.99 15.76 -16.77
CA PRO A 131 -4.74 14.35 -17.08
C PRO A 131 -3.33 13.94 -16.70
N ALA A 132 -3.16 12.71 -16.21
CA ALA A 132 -1.87 12.24 -15.72
C ALA A 132 -0.80 12.19 -16.83
N ASP A 133 -1.22 11.91 -18.05
CA ASP A 133 -0.41 11.84 -19.28
C ASP A 133 -0.19 13.21 -19.96
N LYS A 134 -0.73 14.30 -19.39
CA LYS A 134 -0.59 15.64 -19.99
C LYS A 134 0.88 16.07 -20.04
N ILE A 135 1.31 16.45 -21.24
CA ILE A 135 2.55 17.18 -21.50
C ILE A 135 2.22 18.67 -21.66
N CYS A 136 3.02 19.53 -21.03
CA CYS A 136 2.92 20.98 -21.15
C CYS A 136 4.18 21.52 -21.81
N THR A 137 4.04 22.65 -22.50
CA THR A 137 5.16 23.38 -23.10
C THR A 137 5.41 24.66 -22.30
N ASP A 138 6.65 24.89 -21.87
CA ASP A 138 7.02 26.14 -21.20
C ASP A 138 7.14 27.32 -22.19
N ARG A 139 7.36 28.53 -21.67
CA ARG A 139 7.54 29.74 -22.51
C ARG A 139 8.75 29.68 -23.45
N LYS A 140 9.69 28.75 -23.20
CA LYS A 140 10.88 28.51 -24.02
C LYS A 140 10.70 27.34 -24.98
N GLY A 141 9.49 26.79 -25.10
CA GLY A 141 9.19 25.67 -26.00
C GLY A 141 9.57 24.29 -25.44
N ARG A 142 10.00 24.18 -24.18
CA ARG A 142 10.40 22.90 -23.59
C ARG A 142 9.18 22.14 -23.10
N GLU A 143 9.08 20.89 -23.52
CA GLU A 143 8.05 19.96 -23.06
C GLU A 143 8.42 19.33 -21.71
N TRP A 144 7.41 19.12 -20.87
CA TRP A 144 7.57 18.46 -19.58
C TRP A 144 6.27 17.80 -19.12
N PRO A 145 6.34 16.71 -18.32
CA PRO A 145 5.18 15.92 -17.92
C PRO A 145 4.42 16.56 -16.76
N CYS A 146 3.76 17.68 -17.06
CA CYS A 146 3.01 18.46 -16.07
C CYS A 146 1.89 17.66 -15.40
N GLY A 147 1.25 16.74 -16.12
CA GLY A 147 0.22 15.85 -15.58
C GLY A 147 0.74 14.95 -14.46
N MET A 148 1.84 14.24 -14.70
CA MET A 148 2.48 13.36 -13.72
C MET A 148 3.01 14.15 -12.52
N LEU A 149 3.57 15.34 -12.74
CA LEU A 149 4.02 16.21 -11.65
C LEU A 149 2.83 16.64 -10.77
N ALA A 150 1.73 17.09 -11.39
CA ALA A 150 0.56 17.53 -10.66
C ALA A 150 -0.09 16.38 -9.88
N LYS A 151 -0.28 15.21 -10.52
CA LYS A 151 -0.78 13.99 -9.87
C LYS A 151 0.09 13.59 -8.67
N THR A 152 1.42 13.64 -8.83
CA THR A 152 2.35 13.28 -7.76
C THR A 152 2.22 14.22 -6.56
N ASN A 153 2.10 15.53 -6.81
CA ASN A 153 1.88 16.50 -5.73
C ASN A 153 0.57 16.23 -4.97
N VAL A 154 -0.53 15.97 -5.68
CA VAL A 154 -1.80 15.61 -5.04
C VAL A 154 -1.67 14.31 -4.24
N ARG A 155 -1.01 13.28 -4.80
CA ARG A 155 -0.77 12.02 -4.09
C ARG A 155 0.02 12.22 -2.80
N LEU A 156 1.05 13.06 -2.82
CA LEU A 156 1.83 13.38 -1.62
C LEU A 156 1.01 14.15 -0.60
N PHE A 157 0.18 15.10 -1.05
CA PHE A 157 -0.73 15.84 -0.18
C PHE A 157 -1.71 14.93 0.56
N LEU A 158 -2.28 13.94 -0.13
CA LEU A 158 -3.26 13.00 0.43
C LEU A 158 -2.65 11.94 1.37
N ARG A 159 -1.33 11.78 1.38
CA ARG A 159 -0.66 10.71 2.13
C ARG A 159 -0.99 10.84 3.63
N LEU A 160 -1.56 9.78 4.20
CA LEU A 160 -2.01 9.69 5.60
C LEU A 160 -3.12 10.68 5.98
N ARG A 161 -3.93 11.13 5.00
CA ARG A 161 -5.07 12.02 5.24
C ARG A 161 -6.39 11.38 4.83
N THR A 162 -7.45 11.77 5.54
CA THR A 162 -8.85 11.58 5.14
C THR A 162 -9.33 12.90 4.53
N VAL A 163 -10.11 12.84 3.46
CA VAL A 163 -10.70 14.03 2.84
C VAL A 163 -12.18 14.07 3.19
N ARG A 164 -12.61 15.11 3.91
CA ARG A 164 -14.03 15.39 4.12
C ARG A 164 -14.56 16.18 2.93
N CYS A 165 -15.60 15.69 2.29
CA CYS A 165 -16.25 16.34 1.16
C CYS A 165 -17.59 16.92 1.56
N ASP A 166 -17.77 18.21 1.26
CA ASP A 166 -19.09 18.84 1.23
C ASP A 166 -19.73 18.47 -0.11
N LEU A 167 -20.64 17.50 -0.08
CA LEU A 167 -21.36 17.04 -1.27
C LEU A 167 -22.76 17.63 -1.23
N ASP A 168 -23.07 18.49 -2.19
CA ASP A 168 -24.45 18.93 -2.41
C ASP A 168 -25.32 17.71 -2.71
N SER A 169 -26.38 17.52 -1.93
CA SER A 169 -27.39 16.49 -2.18
C SER A 169 -28.29 16.92 -3.34
N SER A 170 -27.82 16.84 -4.57
CA SER A 170 -28.64 17.06 -5.77
C SER A 170 -28.86 15.77 -6.55
#